data_AF-A0A1N7H1J5-F1
#
_entry.id   AF-A0A1N7H1J5-F1
#
_cell.length_a   1.000
_cell.length_b   1.000
_cell.length_c   1.000
_cell.angle_alpha   90.00
_cell.angle_beta   90.00
_cell.angle_gamma   90.00
#
_symmetry.space_group_name_H-M   'P 1'
#
loop_
_entity.id
_entity.type
_entity.pdbx_description
1 polymer ?
#
loop_
_entity_poly.entity_id
_entity_poly.type
_entity_poly.pdbx_seq_one_letter_code
_entity_poly.pdbx_strand_id
1 'polypeptide(L)'
;MNDSEERFTNLYDRHYRAVLGYALLRADHSVAEDVCSETFLVAWRRLAELPEPVLPWLLGVARNLLAKQRDSRGRRKALVDRIAALGTERDNVAWDIADHVVDRDTALAALATLPEQDVEAMALASWHGLPPEQAAAVMGCSTRTYNVRLHRARKRLVRALRAESNRSTSPARTAAGRQRFAEET
;
A
#
# COMPACT_ATOMS: atom_id res chain seq x y z
N MET A 1 -18.84 -6.33 30.50
CA MET A 1 -18.26 -5.77 29.27
C MET A 1 -19.32 -4.84 28.68
N ASN A 2 -18.97 -3.58 28.40
CA ASN A 2 -19.93 -2.58 27.93
C ASN A 2 -20.23 -2.82 26.43
N ASP A 3 -21.47 -2.66 25.96
CA ASP A 3 -21.86 -2.92 24.55
C ASP A 3 -20.96 -2.16 23.55
N SER A 4 -20.61 -0.91 23.88
CA SER A 4 -19.66 -0.09 23.11
C SER A 4 -18.24 -0.68 23.05
N GLU A 5 -17.77 -1.30 24.14
CA GLU A 5 -16.44 -1.89 24.23
C GLU A 5 -16.35 -3.14 23.35
N GLU A 6 -17.36 -4.01 23.41
CA GLU A 6 -17.43 -5.21 22.56
C GLU A 6 -17.53 -4.83 21.07
N ARG A 7 -18.39 -3.86 20.74
CA ARG A 7 -18.53 -3.36 19.37
C ARG A 7 -17.21 -2.78 18.83
N PHE A 8 -16.47 -2.05 19.66
CA PHE A 8 -15.17 -1.52 19.26
C PHE A 8 -14.11 -2.60 19.10
N THR A 9 -14.03 -3.57 20.02
CA THR A 9 -13.09 -4.70 19.92
C THR A 9 -13.31 -5.46 18.62
N ASN A 10 -14.56 -5.79 18.29
CA ASN A 10 -14.90 -6.46 17.03
C ASN A 10 -14.51 -5.62 15.80
N LEU A 11 -14.71 -4.31 15.84
CA LEU A 11 -14.30 -3.39 14.78
C LEU A 11 -12.77 -3.33 14.63
N TYR A 12 -12.04 -3.28 15.76
CA TYR A 12 -10.59 -3.23 15.80
C TYR A 12 -10.00 -4.52 15.22
N ASP A 13 -10.42 -5.68 15.75
CA ASP A 13 -9.93 -7.00 15.31
C ASP A 13 -10.17 -7.22 13.81
N ARG A 14 -11.32 -6.77 13.31
CA ARG A 14 -11.68 -6.91 11.90
C ARG A 14 -10.88 -6.00 10.97
N HIS A 15 -10.53 -4.79 11.38
CA HIS A 15 -10.01 -3.76 10.47
C HIS A 15 -8.57 -3.33 10.74
N TYR A 16 -7.98 -3.71 11.87
CA TYR A 16 -6.63 -3.28 12.28
C TYR A 16 -5.58 -3.56 11.19
N ARG A 17 -5.54 -4.80 10.68
CA ARG A 17 -4.56 -5.19 9.65
C ARG A 17 -4.72 -4.39 8.36
N ALA A 18 -5.96 -4.08 7.97
CA ALA A 18 -6.23 -3.29 6.76
C ALA A 18 -5.79 -1.83 6.94
N VAL A 19 -6.08 -1.20 8.08
CA VAL A 19 -5.67 0.18 8.38
C VAL A 19 -4.15 0.29 8.50
N LEU A 20 -3.52 -0.63 9.24
CA LEU A 20 -2.07 -0.68 9.38
C LEU A 20 -1.40 -0.91 8.02
N GLY A 21 -1.90 -1.87 7.23
CA GLY A 21 -1.35 -2.15 5.90
C GLY A 21 -1.44 -0.94 4.95
N TYR A 22 -2.55 -0.22 5.00
CA TYR A 22 -2.71 1.03 4.26
C TYR A 22 -1.72 2.11 4.70
N ALA A 23 -1.49 2.27 6.00
CA ALA A 23 -0.54 3.24 6.53
C ALA A 23 0.92 2.85 6.20
N LEU A 24 1.25 1.57 6.32
CA LEU A 24 2.54 1.00 5.95
C LEU A 24 2.85 1.15 4.46
N LEU A 25 1.87 1.31 3.57
CA LEU A 25 2.16 1.63 2.17
C LEU A 25 2.76 3.04 1.99
N ARG A 26 2.54 3.92 2.96
CA ARG A 26 2.67 5.38 2.82
C ARG A 26 3.66 6.00 3.80
N ALA A 27 3.98 5.32 4.88
CA ALA A 27 4.90 5.77 5.91
C ALA A 27 5.78 4.62 6.44
N ASP A 28 6.86 4.95 7.15
CA ASP A 28 7.61 3.96 7.91
C ASP A 28 6.75 3.33 9.02
N HIS A 29 7.27 2.25 9.63
CA HIS A 29 6.54 1.45 10.59
C HIS A 29 6.06 2.25 11.81
N SER A 30 6.92 3.08 12.40
CA SER A 30 6.57 3.90 13.57
C SER A 30 5.43 4.86 13.24
N VAL A 31 5.52 5.59 12.12
CA VAL A 31 4.45 6.50 11.71
C VAL A 31 3.17 5.73 11.35
N ALA A 32 3.27 4.53 10.78
CA ALA A 32 2.11 3.72 10.44
C ALA A 32 1.34 3.21 11.67
N GLU A 33 2.06 2.79 12.72
CA GLU A 33 1.46 2.39 14.00
C GLU A 33 0.77 3.56 14.71
N ASP A 34 1.41 4.73 14.72
CA ASP A 34 0.82 5.96 15.26
C ASP A 34 -0.47 6.32 14.52
N VAL A 35 -0.43 6.35 13.19
CA VAL A 35 -1.61 6.63 12.35
C VAL A 35 -2.72 5.60 12.58
N CYS A 36 -2.36 4.32 12.71
CA CYS A 36 -3.33 3.27 12.98
C CYS A 36 -4.02 3.49 14.33
N SER A 37 -3.24 3.72 15.39
CA SER A 37 -3.73 3.99 16.74
C SER A 37 -4.62 5.24 16.79
N GLU A 38 -4.20 6.33 16.17
CA GLU A 38 -5.00 7.55 16.05
C GLU A 38 -6.30 7.33 15.26
N THR A 39 -6.26 6.54 14.19
CA THR A 39 -7.45 6.20 13.39
C THR A 39 -8.50 5.49 14.24
N PHE A 40 -8.10 4.48 15.03
CA PHE A 40 -9.01 3.77 15.91
C PHE A 40 -9.45 4.61 17.10
N LEU A 41 -8.62 5.53 17.60
CA LEU A 41 -9.04 6.49 18.62
C LEU A 41 -10.11 7.45 18.09
N VAL A 42 -10.01 7.89 16.83
CA VAL A 42 -11.06 8.67 16.16
C VAL A 42 -12.32 7.82 15.97
N ALA A 43 -12.17 6.54 15.61
CA ALA A 43 -13.31 5.61 15.50
C ALA A 43 -14.03 5.40 16.83
N TRP A 44 -13.29 5.22 17.93
CA TRP A 44 -13.84 5.08 19.28
C TRP A 44 -14.68 6.30 19.69
N ARG A 45 -14.15 7.51 19.47
CA ARG A 45 -14.87 8.76 19.76
C ARG A 45 -16.16 8.93 18.95
N ARG A 46 -16.27 8.25 17.81
CA ARG A 46 -17.40 8.34 16.88
C ARG A 46 -18.13 7.03 16.71
N LEU A 47 -17.99 6.09 17.64
CA LEU A 47 -18.44 4.71 17.47
C LEU A 47 -19.93 4.61 17.10
N ALA A 48 -20.77 5.45 17.69
CA ALA A 48 -22.20 5.52 17.39
C ALA A 48 -22.55 6.07 15.99
N GLU A 49 -21.64 6.82 15.37
CA GLU A 49 -21.86 7.55 14.11
C GLU A 49 -21.08 6.96 12.93
N LEU A 50 -20.42 5.81 13.11
CA LEU A 50 -19.63 5.21 12.05
C LEU A 50 -20.52 4.83 10.85
N PRO A 51 -20.17 5.27 9.63
CA PRO A 51 -20.93 4.89 8.45
C PRO A 51 -20.65 3.43 8.07
N GLU A 52 -21.62 2.81 7.41
CA GLU A 52 -21.45 1.49 6.79
C GLU A 52 -21.28 1.61 5.26
N PRO A 53 -20.31 0.90 4.65
CA PRO A 53 -19.29 0.08 5.30
C PRO A 53 -18.22 0.93 6.03
N VAL A 54 -17.74 0.43 7.17
CA VAL A 54 -16.79 1.14 8.04
C VAL A 54 -15.40 1.31 7.42
N LEU A 55 -14.90 0.31 6.68
CA LEU A 55 -13.51 0.28 6.22
C LEU A 55 -13.11 1.51 5.36
N PRO A 56 -13.86 1.92 4.32
CA PRO A 56 -13.54 3.14 3.57
C PRO A 56 -13.44 4.39 4.44
N TRP A 57 -14.27 4.51 5.48
CA TRP A 57 -14.18 5.64 6.40
C TRP A 57 -12.88 5.60 7.21
N LEU A 58 -12.50 4.43 7.74
CA LEU A 58 -11.23 4.27 8.47
C LEU A 58 -10.03 4.59 7.58
N LEU A 59 -10.00 4.09 6.34
CA LEU A 59 -8.93 4.39 5.39
C LEU A 59 -8.89 5.88 5.00
N GLY A 60 -10.05 6.53 4.91
CA GLY A 60 -10.14 7.99 4.71
C GLY A 60 -9.58 8.78 5.89
N VAL A 61 -9.84 8.36 7.13
CA VAL A 61 -9.24 8.96 8.33
C VAL A 61 -7.71 8.77 8.30
N ALA A 62 -7.23 7.56 8.08
CA ALA A 62 -5.80 7.26 7.98
C ALA A 62 -5.11 8.10 6.88
N ARG A 63 -5.75 8.25 5.71
CA ARG A 63 -5.27 9.11 4.61
C ARG A 63 -5.02 10.54 5.07
N ASN A 64 -5.98 11.11 5.79
CA ASN A 64 -5.92 12.49 6.25
C ASN A 64 -4.83 12.68 7.31
N LEU A 65 -4.67 11.72 8.22
CA LEU A 65 -3.59 11.73 9.22
C LEU A 65 -2.21 11.65 8.55
N LEU A 66 -2.04 10.76 7.57
CA LEU A 66 -0.81 10.64 6.77
C LEU A 66 -0.48 11.91 5.99
N ALA A 67 -1.49 12.62 5.48
CA ALA A 67 -1.28 13.89 4.80
C ALA A 67 -0.71 14.95 5.78
N LYS A 68 -1.30 15.06 6.98
CA LYS A 68 -0.83 16.00 8.02
C LYS A 68 0.61 15.74 8.47
N GLN A 69 0.98 14.46 8.63
CA GLN A 69 2.34 14.07 9.03
C GLN A 69 3.40 14.30 7.93
N ARG A 70 2.98 14.42 6.67
CA ARG A 70 3.90 14.68 5.55
C ARG A 70 4.28 16.14 5.42
N ASP A 71 3.34 17.02 5.71
CA ASP A 71 3.57 18.46 5.71
C ASP A 71 4.55 18.85 6.83
N SER A 72 4.65 18.05 7.90
CA SER A 72 5.59 18.26 9.01
C SER A 72 6.97 17.61 8.84
N ARG A 73 7.14 16.57 7.99
CA ARG A 73 8.36 15.74 7.99
C ARG A 73 9.12 15.55 6.65
N GLY A 74 8.80 16.24 5.55
CA GLY A 74 9.70 16.30 4.38
C GLY A 74 10.15 14.96 3.75
N ARG A 75 9.38 14.46 2.77
CA ARG A 75 9.70 13.44 1.72
C ARG A 75 10.61 12.22 2.05
N ARG A 76 9.93 11.06 2.24
CA ARG A 76 10.02 9.72 1.58
C ARG A 76 11.38 8.98 1.38
N LYS A 77 11.49 7.80 2.00
CA LYS A 77 11.94 6.48 1.45
C LYS A 77 11.38 5.35 2.36
N ALA A 78 11.17 4.07 2.06
CA ALA A 78 11.32 3.22 0.87
C ALA A 78 10.01 2.42 0.66
N LEU A 79 9.38 2.52 -0.53
CA LEU A 79 8.17 1.73 -0.86
C LEU A 79 8.50 0.22 -0.89
N VAL A 80 9.78 -0.10 -1.10
CA VAL A 80 10.35 -1.44 -1.20
C VAL A 80 10.28 -2.20 0.14
N ASP A 81 10.80 -1.62 1.22
CA ASP A 81 10.72 -2.22 2.57
C ASP A 81 9.26 -2.38 3.03
N ARG A 82 8.40 -1.48 2.56
CA ARG A 82 6.98 -1.37 2.93
C ARG A 82 6.09 -2.43 2.29
N ILE A 83 6.28 -2.72 1.01
CA ILE A 83 5.58 -3.84 0.36
C ILE A 83 6.12 -5.18 0.87
N ALA A 84 7.41 -5.25 1.22
CA ALA A 84 7.99 -6.45 1.82
C ALA A 84 7.37 -6.80 3.18
N ALA A 85 7.08 -5.80 4.02
CA ALA A 85 6.38 -5.97 5.29
C ALA A 85 4.91 -6.41 5.16
N LEU A 86 4.27 -6.15 4.00
CA LEU A 86 2.91 -6.61 3.70
C LEU A 86 2.86 -8.07 3.23
N GLY A 87 4.02 -8.65 2.86
CA GLY A 87 4.14 -10.00 2.35
C GLY A 87 4.29 -11.05 3.45
N THR A 88 3.24 -11.29 4.25
CA THR A 88 3.16 -12.48 5.10
C THR A 88 1.89 -13.27 4.78
N GLU A 89 2.11 -14.43 4.14
CA GLU A 89 1.24 -15.62 4.04
C GLU A 89 -0.28 -15.38 3.91
N ARG A 90 -0.74 -15.04 2.69
CA ARG A 90 -1.89 -15.66 1.96
C ARG A 90 -2.43 -14.84 0.79
N ASP A 91 -1.94 -13.63 0.55
CA ASP A 91 -2.48 -12.80 -0.53
C ASP A 91 -1.71 -12.98 -1.85
N ASN A 92 -1.78 -14.20 -2.39
CA ASN A 92 -1.73 -14.40 -3.85
C ASN A 92 -3.09 -14.04 -4.44
N VAL A 93 -3.58 -12.82 -4.18
CA VAL A 93 -4.75 -12.29 -4.88
C VAL A 93 -4.24 -11.67 -6.16
N ALA A 94 -4.30 -12.51 -7.21
CA ALA A 94 -4.16 -12.22 -8.62
C ALA A 94 -4.02 -10.74 -8.96
N TRP A 95 -2.78 -10.26 -8.91
CA TRP A 95 -2.34 -9.40 -9.97
C TRP A 95 -2.43 -10.26 -11.22
N ASP A 96 -3.37 -9.96 -12.10
CA ASP A 96 -3.48 -10.55 -13.43
C ASP A 96 -2.27 -10.08 -14.27
N ILE A 97 -1.09 -10.49 -13.84
CA ILE A 97 0.14 -10.65 -14.60
C ILE A 97 0.20 -12.16 -14.91
N ALA A 98 -0.87 -12.72 -15.47
CA ALA A 98 -0.96 -14.15 -15.76
C ALA A 98 -0.06 -14.61 -16.93
N ASP A 99 0.92 -13.81 -17.37
CA ASP A 99 1.86 -14.21 -18.43
C ASP A 99 3.34 -14.04 -18.10
N HIS A 100 3.71 -13.43 -16.96
CA HIS A 100 5.12 -13.24 -16.62
C HIS A 100 5.34 -13.48 -15.13
N VAL A 101 6.06 -14.54 -14.78
CA VAL A 101 6.71 -14.69 -13.47
C VAL A 101 7.75 -13.58 -13.37
N VAL A 102 7.31 -12.39 -12.96
CA VAL A 102 8.19 -11.26 -12.71
C VAL A 102 8.81 -11.47 -11.33
N ASP A 103 10.14 -11.45 -11.28
CA ASP A 103 10.90 -11.50 -10.04
C ASP A 103 10.41 -10.42 -9.05
N ARG A 104 10.35 -10.77 -7.75
CA ARG A 104 9.80 -9.91 -6.69
C ARG A 104 10.52 -8.57 -6.64
N ASP A 105 11.84 -8.56 -6.79
CA ASP A 105 12.64 -7.34 -6.75
C ASP A 105 12.35 -6.45 -7.97
N THR A 106 12.11 -7.06 -9.14
CA THR A 106 11.68 -6.36 -10.35
C THR A 106 10.31 -5.69 -10.15
N ALA A 107 9.36 -6.38 -9.53
CA ALA A 107 8.03 -5.82 -9.22
C ALA A 107 8.11 -4.66 -8.21
N LEU A 108 8.92 -4.81 -7.16
CA LEU A 108 9.15 -3.78 -6.14
C LEU A 108 9.84 -2.53 -6.72
N ALA A 109 10.87 -2.73 -7.55
CA ALA A 109 11.55 -1.65 -8.24
C ALA A 109 10.61 -0.91 -9.20
N ALA A 110 9.79 -1.64 -9.97
CA ALA A 110 8.78 -1.04 -10.83
C ALA A 110 7.79 -0.18 -10.03
N LEU A 111 7.24 -0.71 -8.93
CA LEU A 111 6.32 0.02 -8.05
C LEU A 111 6.94 1.28 -7.45
N ALA A 112 8.23 1.24 -7.09
CA ALA A 112 8.95 2.39 -6.56
C ALA A 112 9.06 3.58 -7.54
N THR A 113 8.90 3.33 -8.85
CA THR A 113 8.90 4.38 -9.88
C THR A 113 7.54 5.05 -10.07
N LEU A 114 6.46 4.46 -9.55
CA LEU A 114 5.11 4.98 -9.78
C LEU A 114 4.80 6.18 -8.85
N PRO A 115 3.97 7.12 -9.32
CA PRO A 115 3.40 8.14 -8.45
C PRO A 115 2.63 7.50 -7.30
N GLU A 116 2.75 8.05 -6.10
CA GLU A 116 2.11 7.46 -4.92
C GLU A 116 0.59 7.30 -5.08
N GLN A 117 -0.07 8.28 -5.70
CA GLN A 117 -1.51 8.22 -5.94
C GLN A 117 -1.91 7.07 -6.87
N ASP A 118 -1.02 6.63 -7.76
CA ASP A 118 -1.26 5.49 -8.65
C ASP A 118 -1.15 4.17 -7.86
N VAL A 119 -0.10 4.04 -7.04
CA VAL A 119 0.09 2.89 -6.14
C VAL A 119 -1.09 2.76 -5.17
N GLU A 120 -1.50 3.88 -4.58
CA GLU A 120 -2.64 3.93 -3.67
C GLU A 120 -3.95 3.52 -4.36
N ALA A 121 -4.22 4.02 -5.58
CA ALA A 121 -5.43 3.65 -6.30
C ALA A 121 -5.49 2.13 -6.57
N MET A 122 -4.36 1.53 -6.93
CA MET A 122 -4.25 0.08 -7.14
C MET A 122 -4.40 -0.71 -5.82
N ALA A 123 -3.79 -0.24 -4.73
CA ALA A 123 -3.89 -0.88 -3.41
C ALA A 123 -5.34 -0.91 -2.89
N LEU A 124 -6.08 0.19 -3.06
CA LEU A 124 -7.50 0.24 -2.67
C LEU A 124 -8.37 -0.76 -3.43
N ALA A 125 -8.09 -0.97 -4.73
CA ALA A 125 -8.83 -1.94 -5.55
C ALA A 125 -8.43 -3.40 -5.29
N SER A 126 -7.12 -3.66 -5.13
CA SER A 126 -6.58 -5.03 -5.07
C SER A 126 -6.48 -5.54 -3.63
N TRP A 127 -5.67 -4.88 -2.79
CA TRP A 127 -5.42 -5.32 -1.42
C TRP A 127 -6.59 -5.05 -0.47
N HIS A 128 -7.29 -3.93 -0.64
CA HIS A 128 -8.45 -3.61 0.19
C HIS A 128 -9.79 -4.03 -0.43
N GLY A 129 -9.78 -4.52 -1.68
CA GLY A 129 -10.98 -5.01 -2.37
C GLY A 129 -12.12 -4.00 -2.48
N LEU A 130 -11.84 -2.70 -2.42
CA LEU A 130 -12.89 -1.69 -2.39
C LEU A 130 -13.51 -1.48 -3.78
N PRO A 131 -14.84 -1.37 -3.88
CA PRO A 131 -15.48 -0.95 -5.11
C PRO A 131 -15.08 0.50 -5.46
N PRO A 132 -15.13 0.89 -6.75
CA PRO A 132 -14.63 2.19 -7.21
C PRO A 132 -15.17 3.40 -6.47
N GLU A 133 -16.44 3.38 -6.06
CA GLU A 133 -17.10 4.47 -5.33
C GLU A 133 -16.50 4.68 -3.94
N GLN A 134 -16.28 3.59 -3.21
CA GLN A 134 -15.68 3.61 -1.88
C GLN A 134 -14.21 4.00 -1.95
N ALA A 135 -13.46 3.47 -2.93
CA ALA A 135 -12.08 3.83 -3.15
C ALA A 135 -11.94 5.33 -3.54
N ALA A 136 -12.87 5.85 -4.35
CA ALA A 136 -12.90 7.27 -4.70
C ALA A 136 -13.18 8.16 -3.47
N ALA A 137 -14.11 7.74 -2.60
CA ALA A 137 -14.40 8.42 -1.34
C ALA A 137 -13.16 8.46 -0.43
N VAL A 138 -12.45 7.33 -0.26
CA VAL A 138 -11.15 7.29 0.45
C VAL A 138 -10.18 8.30 -0.16
N MET A 139 -10.08 8.35 -1.49
CA MET A 139 -9.15 9.26 -2.17
C MET A 139 -9.58 10.74 -2.21
N GLY A 140 -10.79 11.06 -1.76
CA GLY A 140 -11.36 12.41 -1.84
C GLY A 140 -11.57 12.91 -3.27
N CYS A 141 -11.96 12.02 -4.20
CA CYS A 141 -12.23 12.39 -5.59
C CYS A 141 -13.48 11.70 -6.15
N SER A 142 -13.88 12.06 -7.38
CA SER A 142 -15.04 11.42 -8.03
C SER A 142 -14.73 9.99 -8.48
N THR A 143 -15.75 9.11 -8.54
CA THR A 143 -15.62 7.74 -9.07
C THR A 143 -15.04 7.73 -10.49
N ARG A 144 -15.42 8.70 -11.33
CA ARG A 144 -14.84 8.87 -12.68
C ARG A 144 -13.35 9.17 -12.63
N THR A 145 -12.94 10.11 -11.77
CA THR A 145 -11.52 10.46 -11.57
C THR A 145 -10.73 9.24 -11.07
N TYR A 146 -11.28 8.49 -10.12
CA TYR A 146 -10.68 7.26 -9.61
C TYR A 146 -10.48 6.22 -10.71
N ASN A 147 -11.51 5.92 -11.51
CA ASN A 147 -11.42 4.94 -12.59
C ASN A 147 -10.37 5.33 -13.66
N VAL A 148 -10.33 6.62 -14.04
CA VAL A 148 -9.30 7.13 -14.96
C VAL A 148 -7.90 6.98 -14.36
N ARG A 149 -7.74 7.26 -13.06
CA ARG A 149 -6.48 7.08 -12.34
C ARG A 149 -6.06 5.62 -12.29
N LEU A 150 -6.95 4.72 -11.88
CA LEU A 150 -6.68 3.29 -11.79
C LEU A 150 -6.26 2.69 -13.14
N HIS A 151 -6.93 3.07 -14.22
CA HIS A 151 -6.55 2.66 -15.58
C HIS A 151 -5.15 3.13 -15.96
N ARG A 152 -4.83 4.42 -15.68
CA ARG A 152 -3.51 4.99 -15.95
C ARG A 152 -2.43 4.34 -15.09
N ALA A 153 -2.72 4.06 -13.83
CA ALA A 153 -1.83 3.38 -12.89
C ALA A 153 -1.45 1.99 -13.40
N ARG A 154 -2.43 1.17 -13.80
CA ARG A 154 -2.21 -0.15 -14.41
C ARG A 154 -1.34 -0.08 -15.67
N LYS A 155 -1.60 0.88 -16.57
CA LYS A 155 -0.77 1.09 -17.77
C LYS A 155 0.66 1.50 -17.44
N ARG A 156 0.87 2.37 -16.45
CA ARG A 156 2.20 2.82 -16.01
C ARG A 156 2.99 1.68 -15.40
N LEU A 157 2.35 0.88 -14.56
CA LEU A 157 2.91 -0.31 -13.96
C LEU A 157 3.39 -1.32 -15.02
N VAL A 158 2.56 -1.66 -16.02
CA VAL A 158 2.97 -2.56 -17.11
C VAL A 158 4.20 -2.04 -17.84
N ARG A 159 4.28 -0.73 -18.09
CA ARG A 159 5.48 -0.10 -18.70
C ARG A 159 6.70 -0.17 -17.78
N ALA A 160 6.53 0.07 -16.48
CA ALA A 160 7.60 0.02 -15.49
C ALA A 160 8.16 -1.41 -15.34
N LEU A 161 7.28 -2.41 -15.30
CA LEU A 161 7.66 -3.82 -15.25
C LEU A 161 8.49 -4.20 -16.49
N ARG A 162 8.04 -3.86 -17.70
CA ARG A 162 8.80 -4.11 -18.94
C ARG A 162 10.17 -3.43 -18.93
N ALA A 163 10.25 -2.19 -18.44
CA ALA A 163 11.50 -1.47 -18.34
C ALA A 163 12.48 -2.13 -17.35
N GLU A 164 11.99 -2.61 -16.20
CA GLU A 164 12.82 -3.29 -15.20
C GLU A 164 13.23 -4.70 -15.62
N SER A 165 12.34 -5.46 -16.27
CA SER A 165 12.70 -6.74 -16.87
C SER A 165 13.79 -6.58 -17.93
N ASN A 166 13.70 -5.57 -18.81
CA ASN A 166 14.76 -5.28 -19.78
C ASN A 166 16.09 -4.87 -19.11
N ARG A 167 16.05 -4.16 -17.97
CA ARG A 167 17.25 -3.84 -17.18
C ARG A 167 17.90 -5.07 -16.57
N SER A 168 17.10 -6.04 -16.14
CA SER A 168 17.56 -7.28 -15.50
C SER A 168 18.10 -8.31 -16.51
N THR A 169 17.58 -8.31 -17.75
CA THR A 169 18.07 -9.16 -18.85
C THR A 169 19.31 -8.59 -19.56
N SER A 170 19.67 -7.32 -19.34
CA SER A 170 20.85 -6.71 -19.94
C SER A 170 22.15 -7.29 -19.32
N PRO A 171 23.10 -7.84 -20.12
CA PRO A 171 24.23 -8.63 -19.64
C PRO A 171 25.29 -7.84 -18.83
N ALA A 172 25.11 -6.53 -18.63
CA ALA A 172 26.09 -5.67 -17.96
C ALA A 172 26.16 -5.85 -16.42
N ARG A 173 25.19 -6.54 -15.79
CA ARG A 173 25.15 -6.72 -14.32
C ARG A 173 25.65 -8.08 -13.81
N THR A 174 25.80 -9.08 -14.68
CA THR A 174 26.17 -10.45 -14.25
C THR A 174 27.67 -10.61 -13.97
N ALA A 175 28.51 -9.63 -14.33
CA ALA A 175 29.96 -9.70 -14.17
C ALA A 175 30.53 -9.09 -12.87
N ALA A 176 29.73 -8.36 -12.07
CA ALA A 176 30.27 -7.56 -10.96
C ALA A 176 30.21 -8.21 -9.56
N GLY A 177 29.76 -9.48 -9.44
CA GLY A 177 29.48 -10.09 -8.13
C GLY A 177 30.29 -11.35 -7.76
N ARG A 178 31.24 -11.82 -8.59
CA ARG A 178 31.87 -13.14 -8.38
C ARG A 178 33.40 -13.20 -8.34
N GLN A 179 34.10 -12.09 -8.15
CA GLN A 179 35.55 -12.11 -7.94
C GLN A 179 35.94 -11.15 -6.83
N ARG A 180 35.95 -11.63 -5.56
CA ARG A 180 36.90 -11.27 -4.48
C ARG A 180 36.76 -12.27 -3.34
N PHE A 181 37.11 -13.54 -3.58
CA PHE A 181 37.45 -14.52 -2.55
C PHE A 181 38.44 -15.51 -3.17
N ALA A 182 39.69 -15.09 -3.27
CA ALA A 182 40.88 -15.93 -3.38
C ALA A 182 42.09 -14.99 -3.35
N GLU A 183 42.71 -14.85 -2.19
CA GLU A 183 44.16 -14.63 -1.98
C GLU A 183 44.39 -14.27 -0.50
N GLU A 184 44.62 -15.30 0.32
CA GLU A 184 45.42 -15.21 1.54
C GLU A 184 45.88 -16.64 1.89
N THR A 185 47.03 -16.98 1.31
CA THR A 185 48.04 -17.91 1.88
C THR A 185 49.14 -17.05 2.46
#